data_AF-J2IHQ5-F1
#
_entry.id   AF-J2IHQ5-F1
#
_cell.length_a   1.000
_cell.length_b   1.000
_cell.length_c   1.000
_cell.angle_alpha   90.00
_cell.angle_beta   90.00
_cell.angle_gamma   90.00
#
_symmetry.space_group_name_H-M   'P 1'
#
loop_
_entity.id
_entity.type
_entity.pdbx_description
1 polymer ?
#
loop_
_entity_poly.entity_id
_entity_poly.type
_entity_poly.pdbx_seq_one_letter_code
_entity_poly.pdbx_strand_id
1 'polypeptide(L)'
;MIYLLDANTYIEAKNSYYSMDFCPAYWSWLDHQFAAGIAGSIDMIGRELKEGNDELAEWVEARKGQFIANDDDATQTAFVQIIEYVMAQNFNPANRDQKRTLG
;
A
#
# COMPACT_ATOMS: atom_id res chain seq x y z
N MET A 1 -5.41 -4.65 17.47
CA MET A 1 -4.21 -4.21 16.72
C MET A 1 -4.56 -4.30 15.26
N ILE A 2 -4.34 -3.23 14.48
CA ILE A 2 -4.62 -3.21 13.03
C ILE A 2 -3.30 -3.32 12.26
N TYR A 3 -3.28 -4.08 11.16
CA TYR A 3 -2.16 -4.16 10.24
C TYR A 3 -2.40 -3.22 9.06
N LEU A 4 -1.51 -2.25 8.84
CA LEU A 4 -1.59 -1.34 7.70
C LEU A 4 -0.79 -1.90 6.53
N LEU A 5 -1.45 -2.09 5.39
CA LEU A 5 -0.85 -2.60 4.17
C LEU A 5 -0.39 -1.44 3.28
N ASP A 6 0.83 -1.54 2.76
CA ASP A 6 1.43 -0.60 1.81
C ASP A 6 1.17 -1.04 0.35
N ALA A 7 1.50 -0.18 -0.62
CA ALA A 7 1.29 -0.45 -2.05
C ALA A 7 2.00 -1.74 -2.53
N ASN A 8 3.25 -1.99 -2.10
CA ASN A 8 4.00 -3.16 -2.53
C ASN A 8 3.34 -4.46 -2.08
N THR A 9 2.68 -4.47 -0.91
CA THR A 9 1.95 -5.66 -0.46
C THR A 9 0.93 -6.13 -1.51
N TYR A 10 0.21 -5.20 -2.15
CA TYR A 10 -0.75 -5.53 -3.21
C TYR A 10 -0.07 -5.84 -4.54
N ILE A 11 0.94 -5.04 -4.92
CA ILE A 11 1.64 -5.18 -6.19
C ILE A 11 2.38 -6.52 -6.27
N GLU A 12 3.09 -6.89 -5.20
CA GLU A 12 3.81 -8.17 -5.12
C GLU A 12 2.84 -9.36 -5.08
N ALA A 13 1.73 -9.24 -4.34
CA ALA A 13 0.69 -10.27 -4.33
C ALA A 13 0.16 -10.53 -5.74
N LYS A 14 -0.25 -9.47 -6.45
CA LYS A 14 -0.76 -9.54 -7.82
C LYS A 14 0.26 -10.13 -8.79
N ASN A 15 1.53 -9.74 -8.69
CA ASN A 15 2.58 -10.16 -9.63
C ASN A 15 3.23 -11.51 -9.31
N SER A 16 2.87 -12.15 -8.18
CA SER A 16 3.51 -13.39 -7.71
C SER A 16 2.48 -14.51 -7.49
N TYR A 17 2.61 -15.27 -6.40
CA TYR A 17 1.78 -16.44 -6.09
C TYR A 17 0.31 -16.12 -5.79
N TYR A 18 -0.05 -14.85 -5.62
CA TYR A 18 -1.41 -14.40 -5.28
C TYR A 18 -2.03 -13.56 -6.39
N SER A 19 -1.70 -13.81 -7.66
CA SER A 19 -2.34 -13.11 -8.78
C SER A 19 -3.86 -13.23 -8.72
N MET A 20 -4.59 -12.23 -9.22
CA MET A 20 -6.05 -12.18 -9.04
C MET A 20 -6.75 -13.32 -9.79
N ASP A 21 -6.21 -13.72 -10.94
CA ASP A 21 -6.70 -14.85 -11.73
C ASP A 21 -6.41 -16.21 -11.08
N PHE A 22 -5.23 -16.39 -10.47
CA PHE A 22 -4.81 -17.67 -9.91
C PHE A 22 -5.32 -17.89 -8.48
N CYS A 23 -5.30 -16.84 -7.66
CA CYS A 23 -5.66 -16.91 -6.25
C CYS A 23 -6.70 -15.83 -5.85
N PRO A 24 -7.92 -15.85 -6.42
CA PRO A 24 -8.98 -14.90 -6.07
C PRO A 24 -9.40 -14.98 -4.59
N ALA A 25 -9.14 -16.12 -3.94
CA ALA A 25 -9.40 -16.32 -2.52
C ALA A 25 -8.56 -15.40 -1.62
N TYR A 26 -7.33 -15.04 -2.02
CA TYR A 26 -6.50 -14.09 -1.27
C TYR A 26 -7.16 -12.70 -1.24
N TRP A 27 -7.67 -12.25 -2.38
CA TRP A 27 -8.31 -10.95 -2.53
C TRP A 27 -9.67 -10.89 -1.81
N SER A 28 -10.44 -11.97 -1.88
CA SER A 28 -11.67 -12.11 -1.08
C SER A 28 -11.36 -12.14 0.43
N TRP A 29 -10.24 -12.73 0.83
CA TRP A 29 -9.81 -12.74 2.22
C TRP A 29 -9.43 -11.33 2.70
N LEU A 30 -8.74 -10.52 1.89
CA LEU A 30 -8.45 -9.12 2.22
C LEU A 30 -9.74 -8.34 2.53
N ASP A 31 -10.79 -8.52 1.74
CA ASP A 31 -12.10 -7.89 1.98
C ASP A 31 -12.65 -8.25 3.38
N HIS A 32 -12.55 -9.52 3.78
CA HIS A 32 -12.98 -9.96 5.11
C HIS A 32 -12.12 -9.36 6.22
N GLN A 33 -10.80 -9.27 6.02
CA GLN A 33 -9.90 -8.70 7.03
C GLN A 33 -10.11 -7.20 7.22
N PHE A 34 -10.44 -6.48 6.15
CA PHE A 34 -10.80 -5.06 6.21
C PHE A 34 -12.14 -4.87 6.92
N ALA A 35 -13.15 -5.66 6.59
CA ALA A 35 -14.45 -5.63 7.27
C ALA A 35 -14.32 -5.96 8.78
N ALA A 36 -13.40 -6.84 9.14
CA ALA A 36 -13.11 -7.20 10.53
C ALA A 36 -12.24 -6.17 11.28
N GLY A 37 -11.73 -5.13 10.62
CA GLY A 37 -10.82 -4.14 11.20
C GLY A 37 -9.46 -4.72 11.62
N ILE A 38 -9.08 -5.87 11.06
CA ILE A 38 -7.80 -6.54 11.33
C ILE A 38 -6.71 -5.96 10.43
N ALA A 39 -7.05 -5.68 9.19
CA ALA A 39 -6.16 -5.02 8.23
C ALA A 39 -6.81 -3.76 7.67
N GLY A 40 -6.01 -2.86 7.12
CA GLY A 40 -6.46 -1.68 6.40
C GLY A 40 -5.35 -1.07 5.58
N SER A 41 -5.66 -0.02 4.83
CA SER A 41 -4.67 0.76 4.10
C SER A 41 -5.09 2.22 4.07
N ILE A 42 -4.15 3.13 3.87
CA ILE A 42 -4.42 4.57 3.89
C ILE A 42 -4.85 5.08 2.52
N ASP A 43 -5.63 6.15 2.47
CA ASP A 43 -6.14 6.72 1.23
C ASP A 43 -5.05 7.05 0.20
N MET A 44 -3.88 7.52 0.67
CA MET A 44 -2.72 7.74 -0.20
C MET A 44 -2.34 6.50 -1.02
N ILE A 45 -2.32 5.31 -0.39
CA ILE A 45 -2.01 4.05 -1.07
C ILE A 45 -3.14 3.67 -2.03
N GLY A 46 -4.40 3.87 -1.62
CA GLY A 46 -5.53 3.67 -2.51
C GLY A 46 -5.45 4.53 -3.77
N ARG A 47 -5.05 5.81 -3.63
CA ARG A 47 -4.83 6.72 -4.76
C ARG A 47 -3.69 6.24 -5.67
N GLU A 48 -2.55 5.89 -5.10
CA GLU A 48 -1.40 5.36 -5.85
C GLU A 48 -1.78 4.11 -6.68
N LEU A 49 -2.48 3.15 -6.07
CA LEU A 49 -2.87 1.92 -6.76
C LEU A 49 -3.91 2.15 -7.88
N LYS A 50 -4.79 3.16 -7.72
CA LYS A 50 -5.77 3.55 -8.76
C LYS A 50 -5.13 4.20 -9.99
N GLU A 51 -3.93 4.76 -9.86
CA GLU A 51 -3.19 5.31 -11.01
C GLU A 51 -2.61 4.22 -11.92
N GLY A 52 -2.66 2.96 -11.50
CA GLY A 52 -2.37 1.80 -12.35
C GLY A 52 -3.36 1.65 -13.51
N ASN A 53 -3.02 0.77 -14.45
CA ASN A 53 -3.86 0.46 -15.61
C ASN A 53 -4.03 -1.06 -15.75
N ASP A 54 -4.47 -1.70 -14.67
CA ASP A 54 -4.63 -3.14 -14.57
C ASP A 54 -5.77 -3.54 -13.62
N GLU A 55 -5.97 -4.86 -13.46
CA GLU A 55 -6.98 -5.47 -12.59
C GLU A 55 -6.89 -5.01 -11.12
N LEU A 56 -5.70 -4.61 -10.65
CA LEU A 56 -5.55 -4.10 -9.28
C LEU A 56 -6.12 -2.70 -9.16
N ALA A 57 -5.91 -1.84 -10.16
CA ALA A 57 -6.53 -0.52 -10.19
C ALA A 57 -8.07 -0.64 -10.19
N GLU A 58 -8.63 -1.56 -10.96
CA GLU A 58 -10.08 -1.84 -10.98
C GLU A 58 -10.58 -2.39 -9.63
N TRP A 59 -9.83 -3.31 -9.01
CA TRP A 59 -10.17 -3.88 -7.71
C TRP A 59 -10.21 -2.81 -6.60
N VAL A 60 -9.24 -1.90 -6.60
CA VAL A 60 -9.16 -0.78 -5.65
C VAL A 60 -10.27 0.25 -5.89
N GLU A 61 -10.56 0.57 -7.15
CA GLU A 61 -11.62 1.52 -7.51
C GLU A 61 -13.01 1.05 -7.05
N ALA A 62 -13.26 -0.26 -7.07
CA ALA A 62 -14.49 -0.84 -6.53
C ALA A 62 -14.61 -0.75 -4.99
N ARG A 63 -13.53 -0.38 -4.29
CA ARG A 63 -13.38 -0.50 -2.82
C ARG A 63 -12.97 0.80 -2.12
N LYS A 64 -13.37 1.97 -2.66
CA LYS A 64 -13.03 3.29 -2.10
C LYS A 64 -13.30 3.46 -0.60
N GLY A 65 -14.31 2.78 -0.06
CA GLY A 65 -14.67 2.87 1.37
C GLY A 65 -13.76 2.08 2.32
N GLN A 66 -12.81 1.30 1.82
CA GLN A 66 -11.91 0.47 2.65
C GLN A 66 -10.59 1.17 3.01
N PHE A 67 -10.33 2.36 2.47
CA PHE A 67 -9.10 3.12 2.73
C PHE A 67 -9.33 4.17 3.82
N ILE A 68 -8.43 4.18 4.80
CA ILE A 68 -8.45 5.05 5.98
C ILE A 68 -7.97 6.43 5.56
N ALA A 69 -8.79 7.46 5.81
CA ALA A 69 -8.39 8.84 5.59
C ALA A 69 -7.16 9.20 6.43
N ASN A 70 -6.19 9.83 5.80
CA ASN A 70 -4.92 10.26 6.43
C ASN A 70 -4.63 11.74 6.15
N ASP A 71 -5.65 12.51 5.80
CA ASP A 71 -5.58 13.92 5.42
C ASP A 71 -5.72 14.89 6.59
N ASP A 72 -5.73 14.39 7.84
CA ASP A 72 -5.78 15.24 9.02
C ASP A 72 -4.44 15.96 9.27
N ASP A 73 -4.53 17.19 9.77
CA ASP A 73 -3.39 18.09 9.97
C ASP A 73 -2.32 17.49 10.90
N ALA A 74 -2.72 16.71 11.91
CA ALA A 74 -1.78 16.10 12.84
C ALA A 74 -0.97 14.99 12.17
N THR A 75 -1.62 14.13 11.39
CA THR A 75 -0.96 13.09 10.59
C THR A 75 0.00 13.70 9.57
N GLN A 76 -0.42 14.75 8.85
CA GLN A 76 0.44 15.43 7.87
C GLN A 76 1.65 16.09 8.55
N THR A 77 1.45 16.71 9.71
CA THR A 77 2.56 17.29 10.51
C THR A 77 3.57 16.23 10.92
N ALA A 78 3.11 15.07 11.38
CA ALA A 78 3.99 13.96 11.75
C ALA A 78 4.79 13.43 10.54
N PHE A 79 4.15 13.33 9.36
CA PHE A 79 4.84 12.96 8.11
C PHE A 79 5.96 13.94 7.76
N VAL A 80 5.70 15.25 7.86
CA VAL A 80 6.72 16.28 7.61
C VAL A 80 7.92 16.11 8.55
N GLN A 81 7.67 15.91 9.85
CA GLN A 81 8.73 15.71 10.84
C GLN A 81 9.59 14.47 10.54
N ILE A 82 8.95 13.37 10.11
CA ILE A 82 9.66 12.14 9.73
C ILE A 82 10.52 12.39 8.47
N ILE A 83 9.98 13.07 7.46
CA ILE A 83 10.71 13.39 6.22
C ILE A 83 11.90 14.29 6.52
N GLU A 84 11.72 15.35 7.31
CA GLU A 84 12.80 16.25 7.72
C GLU A 84 13.89 15.50 8.47
N TYR A 85 13.51 14.63 9.41
CA TYR A 85 14.45 13.77 10.11
C TYR A 85 15.23 12.87 9.15
N VAL A 86 14.54 12.17 8.23
CA VAL A 86 15.18 11.27 7.25
C VAL A 86 16.12 12.04 6.32
N MET A 87 15.73 13.23 5.87
CA MET A 87 16.54 14.07 4.96
C MET A 87 17.75 14.69 5.66
N ALA A 88 17.68 14.93 6.97
CA ALA A 88 18.80 15.42 7.77
C ALA A 88 19.86 14.34 8.03
N GLN A 89 19.52 13.05 7.85
CA GLN A 89 20.47 11.95 7.96
C GLN A 89 21.28 11.79 6.66
N ASN A 90 22.56 11.47 6.80
CA ASN A 90 23.46 11.25 5.66
C ASN A 90 23.29 9.83 5.08
N PHE A 91 22.09 9.52 4.59
CA PHE A 91 21.79 8.22 3.97
C PHE A 91 22.56 8.07 2.65
N ASN A 92 23.30 6.96 2.51
CA ASN A 92 24.03 6.64 1.29
C ASN A 92 23.04 6.48 0.11
N PRO A 93 23.14 7.29 -0.96
CA PRO A 93 22.28 7.21 -2.13
C PRO A 93 22.29 5.82 -2.80
N ALA A 94 23.35 5.05 -2.63
CA ALA A 94 23.50 3.70 -3.21
C ALA A 94 22.51 2.66 -2.64
N ASN A 95 21.85 2.94 -1.51
CA ASN A 95 20.87 2.05 -0.88
C ASN A 95 19.42 2.45 -1.15
N ARG A 96 19.15 3.50 -1.94
CA ARG A 96 17.79 3.99 -2.19
C ARG A 96 16.98 3.13 -3.16
N ASP A 97 17.64 2.50 -4.14
CA ASP A 97 16.98 1.72 -5.21
C ASP A 97 17.77 0.43 -5.53
N GLN A 98 18.02 -0.42 -4.54
CA GLN A 98 18.32 -1.81 -4.88
C GLN A 98 17.00 -2.52 -5.18
N LYS A 99 16.38 -2.17 -6.32
CA LYS A 99 15.45 -3.09 -6.99
C LYS A 99 16.22 -4.39 -7.12
N ARG A 100 15.77 -5.45 -6.45
CA ARG A 100 16.28 -6.80 -6.67
C ARG A 100 16.11 -7.10 -8.16
N THR A 101 17.17 -6.88 -8.94
CA THR A 101 17.32 -7.48 -10.25
C THR A 101 17.46 -8.98 -10.01
N LEU A 102 16.33 -9.67 -9.97
CA LEU A 102 16.26 -11.11 -10.13
C LEU A 102 16.07 -11.38 -11.61
N GLY A 103 17.11 -11.93 -12.26
CA GLY A 103 17.06 -12.50 -13.60
C GLY A 103 17.63 -11.62 -14.68
#